data_AF-A0A7J9VQJ1-F1
#
_entry.id   AF-A0A7J9VQJ1-F1
#
_cell.length_a   1.000
_cell.length_b   1.000
_cell.length_c   1.000
_cell.angle_alpha   90.00
_cell.angle_beta   90.00
_cell.angle_gamma   90.00
#
_symmetry.space_group_name_H-M   'P 1'
#
loop_
_entity.id
_entity.type
_entity.pdbx_description
1 polymer ?
#
loop_
_entity_poly.entity_id
_entity_poly.type
_entity_poly.pdbx_seq_one_letter_code
_entity_poly.pdbx_strand_id
1 'polypeptide(L)'
;MLTLDKVPLSTLTDLATEHGVCSRPILNKVTDAENAGAERIVAVACGHTLASFCPACADKNRRLRMHQCREGWHLEKEPLTPQLMAQAFAAAHRGSVHARPPWWLHHPSLFAPIAMRAVLRRVVLSMITLHALTRREPETPRRTKRRVRSTRRRPDVPKLPKMDASQSTVGRAFRANGRVYRPSMFLTLTLRSYGPVHNIPKGRPCGCGKHHRIDDPVLGTPLDPANYDYRRAALDALHFAKLVDRFWQNFRRCAGYKAQYFATVEPQKRLAPHLHAAVRGTIPRKIVEQIAAATYHQLWWPQMETPSYVGDRLPLWEQVLETDDGKDQLVWRLIDPDTGQLLPTWEEAVDQVGENPAHLLQLGTVDYQGIWGGNTEGVDRTVGYLTKYLNKSTAQTYADEDGQLHPDQEKHLVRLHQEVRWLPCSPSCANWIRYGVQPKNAIGKEIPGQCESKAHDREHLGIGGRRVLVSRQWTGKTLKHHRADRAEVVRQTLAAAGVEMDDQHQFGNRQTTADGKPRFTWTPVRRDWDEDIPTLKEVLAYSINTRIRWRTEYKRAKTRAGPSPGTDSATQRAATAA
;
A
#
# COMPACT_ATOMS: atom_id res chain seq x y z
N MET A 1 0.13 -40.96 25.82
CA MET A 1 0.92 -39.74 25.48
C MET A 1 1.00 -39.63 23.96
N LEU A 2 0.43 -38.58 23.37
CA LEU A 2 0.59 -38.30 21.93
C LEU A 2 1.97 -37.67 21.74
N THR A 3 2.86 -38.34 21.00
CA THR A 3 4.13 -37.76 20.56
C THR A 3 3.87 -36.78 19.42
N LEU A 4 4.67 -35.71 19.32
CA LEU A 4 4.49 -34.66 18.31
C LEU A 4 4.49 -35.21 16.87
N ASP A 5 5.22 -36.31 16.64
CA ASP A 5 5.26 -37.02 15.36
C ASP A 5 3.91 -37.56 14.92
N LYS A 6 3.08 -37.99 15.88
CA LYS A 6 1.72 -38.53 15.65
C LYS A 6 0.68 -37.43 15.40
N VAL A 7 1.02 -36.16 15.63
CA VAL A 7 0.13 -35.03 15.35
C VAL A 7 0.24 -34.63 13.87
N PRO A 8 -0.86 -34.60 13.11
CA PRO A 8 -0.84 -34.12 11.73
C PRO A 8 -0.37 -32.67 11.64
N LEU A 9 0.37 -32.34 10.58
CA LEU A 9 0.84 -30.96 10.37
C LEU A 9 -0.33 -29.99 10.13
N SER A 10 -1.42 -30.45 9.53
CA SER A 10 -2.66 -29.68 9.36
C SER A 10 -3.21 -29.23 10.71
N THR A 11 -3.34 -30.14 11.68
CA THR A 11 -3.79 -29.83 13.04
C THR A 11 -2.94 -28.75 13.71
N LEU A 12 -1.60 -28.83 13.59
CA LEU A 12 -0.72 -27.80 14.13
C LEU A 12 -0.86 -26.46 13.39
N THR A 13 -1.14 -26.50 12.09
CA THR A 13 -1.35 -25.31 11.26
C THR A 13 -2.66 -24.60 11.60
N ASP A 14 -3.71 -25.37 11.86
CA ASP A 14 -5.02 -24.87 12.31
C ASP A 14 -4.90 -24.24 13.69
N LEU A 15 -4.24 -24.94 14.63
CA LEU A 15 -3.97 -24.43 15.97
C LEU A 15 -3.07 -23.18 15.94
N ALA A 16 -2.04 -23.16 15.08
CA ALA A 16 -1.23 -21.96 14.86
C ALA A 16 -2.10 -20.78 14.39
N THR A 17 -3.02 -21.02 13.46
CA THR A 17 -3.96 -20.01 12.97
C THR A 17 -4.87 -19.49 14.08
N GLU A 18 -5.47 -20.38 14.87
CA GLU A 18 -6.33 -20.04 16.01
C GLU A 18 -5.62 -19.13 17.04
N HIS A 19 -4.35 -19.43 17.33
CA HIS A 19 -3.54 -18.66 18.28
C HIS A 19 -2.82 -17.44 17.66
N GLY A 20 -2.97 -17.21 16.36
CA GLY A 20 -2.33 -16.11 15.64
C GLY A 20 -0.80 -16.26 15.52
N VAL A 21 -0.33 -17.50 15.38
CA VAL A 21 1.06 -17.89 15.11
C VAL A 21 1.27 -18.08 13.61
N CYS A 22 2.45 -17.71 13.12
CA CYS A 22 2.80 -17.87 11.72
C CYS A 22 2.89 -19.36 11.35
N SER A 23 2.12 -19.82 10.36
CA SER A 23 2.15 -21.19 9.87
C SER A 23 3.33 -21.51 8.95
N ARG A 24 4.04 -20.49 8.46
CA ARG A 24 5.15 -20.61 7.51
C ARG A 24 6.37 -19.79 7.95
N PRO A 25 6.95 -20.07 9.14
CA PRO A 25 8.06 -19.29 9.64
C PRO A 25 9.30 -19.44 8.75
N ILE A 26 10.09 -18.38 8.68
CA ILE A 26 11.41 -18.37 8.05
C ILE A 26 12.43 -18.66 9.15
N LEU A 27 13.20 -19.73 8.98
CA LEU A 27 14.25 -20.11 9.92
C LEU A 27 15.54 -19.35 9.58
N ASN A 28 16.10 -18.67 10.57
CA ASN A 28 17.39 -18.03 10.46
C ASN A 28 18.30 -18.57 11.55
N LYS A 29 19.56 -18.77 11.20
CA LYS A 29 20.63 -19.05 12.15
C LYS A 29 21.16 -17.72 12.68
N VAL A 30 21.26 -17.63 14.01
CA VAL A 30 21.80 -16.47 14.72
C VAL A 30 23.08 -16.91 15.41
N THR A 31 24.19 -16.30 15.04
CA THR A 31 25.51 -16.55 15.62
C THR A 31 25.87 -15.41 16.56
N ASP A 32 26.25 -15.73 17.81
CA ASP A 32 26.69 -14.76 18.83
C ASP A 32 28.21 -14.66 18.83
N ALA A 33 28.75 -13.52 18.41
CA ALA A 33 30.18 -13.27 18.32
C ALA A 33 30.88 -13.21 19.71
N GLU A 34 30.15 -12.91 20.78
CA GLU A 34 30.72 -12.81 22.13
C GLU A 34 30.65 -14.14 22.90
N ASN A 35 29.76 -15.04 22.50
CA ASN A 35 29.56 -16.33 23.16
C ASN A 35 30.21 -17.47 22.36
N ALA A 36 31.52 -17.38 22.12
CA ALA A 36 32.29 -18.40 21.41
C ALA A 36 31.71 -18.82 20.04
N GLY A 37 30.97 -17.94 19.35
CA GLY A 37 30.32 -18.26 18.09
C GLY A 37 29.09 -19.17 18.24
N ALA A 38 28.48 -19.24 19.43
CA ALA A 38 27.30 -20.06 19.67
C ALA A 38 26.19 -19.75 18.66
N GLU A 39 25.73 -20.80 17.99
CA GLU A 39 24.67 -20.72 16.99
C GLU A 39 23.33 -21.15 17.58
N ARG A 40 22.25 -20.52 17.12
CA ARG A 40 20.88 -20.94 17.42
C ARG A 40 19.96 -20.67 16.25
N ILE A 41 18.98 -21.54 16.06
CA ILE A 41 17.95 -21.35 15.03
C ILE A 41 16.79 -20.55 15.62
N VAL A 42 16.45 -19.44 14.97
CA VAL A 42 15.35 -18.56 15.34
C VAL A 42 14.30 -18.56 14.23
N ALA A 43 13.06 -18.89 14.61
CA ALA A 43 11.91 -18.83 13.72
C ALA A 43 11.32 -17.41 13.66
N VAL A 44 11.29 -16.81 12.48
CA VAL A 44 10.73 -15.49 12.23
C VAL A 44 9.44 -15.61 11.44
N ALA A 45 8.40 -14.89 11.84
CA ALA A 45 7.14 -14.88 11.10
C ALA A 45 7.33 -14.36 9.65
N CYS A 46 6.73 -15.03 8.66
CA CYS A 46 6.89 -14.68 7.24
C CYS A 46 6.42 -13.27 6.85
N GLY A 47 5.51 -12.69 7.63
CA GLY A 47 5.02 -11.33 7.38
C GLY A 47 4.11 -11.20 6.15
N HIS A 48 3.70 -12.31 5.52
CA HIS A 48 2.85 -12.30 4.34
C HIS A 48 1.52 -11.57 4.60
N THR A 49 1.00 -10.88 3.58
CA THR A 49 -0.23 -10.08 3.70
C THR A 49 -1.49 -10.80 3.26
N LEU A 50 -1.37 -11.94 2.57
CA LEU A 50 -2.50 -12.75 2.11
C LEU A 50 -2.85 -13.86 3.09
N ALA A 51 -4.14 -14.00 3.40
CA ALA A 51 -4.65 -15.01 4.30
C ALA A 51 -4.54 -16.43 3.71
N SER A 52 -4.69 -16.59 2.39
CA SER A 52 -4.49 -17.87 1.69
C SER A 52 -3.07 -18.43 1.84
N PHE A 53 -2.08 -17.57 2.11
CA PHE A 53 -0.71 -18.00 2.37
C PHE A 53 -0.42 -18.17 3.87
N CYS A 54 -0.83 -17.20 4.70
CA CYS A 54 -0.62 -17.23 6.14
C CYS A 54 -1.69 -16.37 6.86
N PRO A 55 -2.79 -16.97 7.36
CA PRO A 55 -3.89 -16.24 7.98
C PRO A 55 -3.43 -15.34 9.14
N ALA A 56 -2.57 -15.86 10.02
CA ALA A 56 -2.09 -15.15 11.20
C ALA A 56 -1.27 -13.88 10.85
N CYS A 57 -0.33 -13.98 9.91
CA CYS A 57 0.46 -12.82 9.48
C CYS A 57 -0.39 -11.79 8.73
N ALA A 58 -1.32 -12.26 7.89
CA ALA A 58 -2.22 -11.40 7.14
C ALA A 58 -3.14 -10.60 8.07
N ASP A 59 -3.75 -11.25 9.07
CA ASP A 59 -4.58 -10.58 10.07
C ASP A 59 -3.77 -9.60 10.93
N LYS A 60 -2.55 -9.97 11.35
CA LYS A 60 -1.65 -9.05 12.09
C LYS A 60 -1.37 -7.77 11.29
N ASN A 61 -1.08 -7.90 9.99
CA ASN A 61 -0.86 -6.77 9.08
C ASN A 61 -2.15 -5.96 8.86
N ARG A 62 -3.31 -6.62 8.68
CA ARG A 62 -4.61 -5.98 8.56
C ARG A 62 -4.96 -5.15 9.80
N ARG A 63 -4.80 -5.70 11.01
CA ARG A 63 -5.03 -4.98 12.28
C ARG A 63 -4.09 -3.78 12.45
N LEU A 64 -2.84 -3.89 11.99
CA LEU A 64 -1.90 -2.75 11.99
C LEU A 64 -2.40 -1.61 11.08
N ARG A 65 -2.98 -1.96 9.93
CA ARG A 65 -3.62 -0.98 9.03
C ARG A 65 -4.89 -0.37 9.62
N MET A 66 -5.72 -1.18 10.29
CA MET A 66 -6.88 -0.67 11.03
C MET A 66 -6.47 0.37 12.08
N HIS A 67 -5.43 0.07 12.87
CA HIS A 67 -4.90 1.01 13.85
C HIS A 67 -4.40 2.30 13.20
N GLN A 68 -3.62 2.20 12.12
CA GLN A 68 -3.16 3.37 11.35
C GLN A 68 -4.33 4.22 10.82
N CYS A 69 -5.38 3.58 10.30
CA CYS A 69 -6.57 4.26 9.81
C CYS A 69 -7.26 5.00 10.96
N ARG A 70 -7.54 4.30 12.07
CA ARG A 70 -8.22 4.84 13.23
C ARG A 70 -7.50 6.04 13.85
N GLU A 71 -6.19 5.93 14.06
CA GLU A 71 -5.41 7.00 14.71
C GLU A 71 -5.44 8.32 13.91
N GLY A 72 -5.48 8.25 12.58
CA GLY A 72 -5.43 9.46 11.75
C GLY A 72 -6.79 10.07 11.40
N TRP A 73 -7.91 9.35 11.50
CA TRP A 73 -9.14 9.81 10.82
C TRP A 73 -9.77 11.07 11.41
N HIS A 74 -9.82 11.17 12.73
CA HIS A 74 -10.46 12.28 13.42
C HIS A 74 -9.47 13.11 14.24
N LEU A 75 -8.22 13.23 13.77
CA LEU A 75 -7.24 14.09 14.44
C LEU A 75 -7.75 15.52 14.57
N GLU A 76 -7.63 16.05 15.77
CA GLU A 76 -8.04 17.40 16.12
C GLU A 76 -6.93 18.44 15.96
N LYS A 77 -5.69 17.96 15.93
CA LYS A 77 -4.47 18.75 15.83
C LYS A 77 -3.66 18.31 14.62
N GLU A 78 -2.86 19.23 14.10
CA GLU A 78 -1.94 18.92 13.01
C GLU A 78 -0.97 17.80 13.45
N PRO A 79 -0.78 16.75 12.64
CA PRO A 79 0.11 15.67 12.99
C PRO A 79 1.56 16.15 12.99
N LEU A 80 2.29 15.82 14.06
CA LEU A 80 3.72 16.07 14.14
C LEU A 80 4.45 15.25 13.08
N THR A 81 5.05 15.93 12.10
CA THR A 81 5.96 15.28 11.17
C THR A 81 7.38 15.32 11.72
N PRO A 82 8.27 14.40 11.35
CA PRO A 82 9.68 14.47 11.75
C PRO A 82 10.35 15.81 11.41
N GLN A 83 9.94 16.45 10.30
CA GLN A 83 10.37 17.80 9.94
C GLN A 83 9.84 18.86 10.90
N LEU A 84 8.56 18.83 11.27
CA LEU A 84 8.00 19.76 12.26
C LEU A 84 8.63 19.56 13.63
N MET A 85 8.93 18.32 14.02
CA MET A 85 9.67 18.02 15.25
C MET A 85 11.09 18.60 15.21
N ALA A 86 11.82 18.41 14.10
CA ALA A 86 13.15 18.98 13.93
C ALA A 86 13.13 20.51 13.91
N GLN A 87 12.13 21.12 13.26
CA GLN A 87 11.94 22.57 13.24
C GLN A 87 11.59 23.14 14.62
N ALA A 88 10.68 22.49 15.35
CA ALA A 88 10.33 22.88 16.72
C ALA A 88 11.54 22.75 17.65
N PHE A 89 12.33 21.68 17.52
CA PHE A 89 13.57 21.49 18.27
C PHE A 89 14.60 22.58 17.97
N ALA A 90 14.81 22.90 16.68
CA ALA A 90 15.72 23.96 16.25
C ALA A 90 15.26 25.37 16.64
N ALA A 91 13.94 25.62 16.71
CA ALA A 91 13.39 26.88 17.18
C ALA A 91 13.58 27.04 18.70
N ALA A 92 13.29 26.00 19.48
CA ALA A 92 13.53 25.98 20.92
C ALA A 92 15.01 26.18 21.28
N HIS A 93 15.93 25.64 20.46
CA HIS A 93 17.37 25.82 20.64
C HIS A 93 17.88 27.21 20.19
N ARG A 94 17.25 27.88 19.23
CA ARG A 94 17.64 29.24 18.80
C ARG A 94 17.14 30.34 19.74
N GLY A 95 16.05 30.11 20.47
CA GLY A 95 15.49 31.07 21.43
C GLY A 95 16.12 31.04 22.84
N SER A 96 17.01 30.08 23.13
CA SER A 96 17.54 29.88 24.49
C SER A 96 18.99 30.31 24.60
N VAL A 97 19.24 31.60 24.80
CA VAL A 97 20.50 32.05 25.40
C VAL A 97 20.38 32.05 26.94
N HIS A 98 19.23 32.33 27.57
CA HIS A 98 19.13 32.42 29.05
C HIS A 98 17.87 31.77 29.70
N ALA A 99 17.20 30.80 29.06
CA ALA A 99 16.07 30.11 29.69
C ALA A 99 16.49 28.79 30.35
N ARG A 100 16.09 28.61 31.61
CA ARG A 100 16.23 27.37 32.39
C ARG A 100 15.63 26.19 31.59
N PRO A 101 16.32 25.04 31.50
CA PRO A 101 15.84 23.89 30.74
C PRO A 101 14.47 23.39 31.26
N PRO A 102 13.57 22.93 30.38
CA PRO A 102 12.31 22.33 30.78
C PRO A 102 12.47 21.08 31.66
N TRP A 103 11.52 20.80 32.53
CA TRP A 103 11.57 19.74 33.55
C TRP A 103 11.79 18.31 33.00
N TRP A 104 11.47 18.04 31.72
CA TRP A 104 11.73 16.73 31.10
C TRP A 104 13.22 16.44 30.80
N LEU A 105 14.11 17.42 31.00
CA LEU A 105 15.57 17.21 31.01
C LEU A 105 16.10 16.65 32.35
N HIS A 106 15.26 16.50 33.38
CA HIS A 106 15.65 16.01 34.71
C HIS A 106 15.28 14.54 35.00
N HIS A 107 14.87 13.75 34.00
CA HIS A 107 14.66 12.31 34.21
C HIS A 107 16.02 11.56 34.26
N PRO A 108 16.44 10.94 35.38
CA PRO A 108 17.80 10.41 35.55
C PRO A 108 17.99 8.99 34.98
N SER A 109 17.51 8.73 33.77
CA SER A 109 17.85 7.50 33.06
C SER A 109 17.93 7.79 31.57
N LEU A 110 19.17 7.76 31.06
CA LEU A 110 19.64 7.94 29.68
C LEU A 110 20.26 9.32 29.37
N PHE A 111 21.59 9.29 29.21
CA PHE A 111 22.52 10.25 28.58
C PHE A 111 23.14 11.37 29.44
N ALA A 112 24.44 11.22 29.70
CA ALA A 112 25.33 12.28 30.17
C ALA A 112 25.54 13.36 29.08
N PRO A 113 25.49 14.68 29.38
CA PRO A 113 25.15 15.68 28.37
C PRO A 113 26.31 16.31 27.57
N ILE A 114 27.57 15.97 27.82
CA ILE A 114 28.70 16.78 27.30
C ILE A 114 29.28 16.23 25.96
N ALA A 115 29.10 14.95 25.65
CA ALA A 115 29.66 14.34 24.42
C ALA A 115 28.81 14.54 23.14
N MET A 116 27.54 14.94 23.25
CA MET A 116 26.60 14.97 22.11
C MET A 116 26.79 16.18 21.19
N ARG A 117 27.35 17.30 21.69
CA ARG A 117 27.57 18.54 20.92
C ARG A 117 28.64 18.39 19.83
N ALA A 118 29.69 17.60 20.08
CA ALA A 118 30.74 17.34 19.09
C ALA A 118 30.29 16.35 18.00
N VAL A 119 29.50 15.34 18.37
CA VAL A 119 28.99 14.31 17.45
C VAL A 119 27.95 14.89 16.48
N LEU A 120 27.01 15.70 16.96
CA LEU A 120 26.00 16.34 16.09
C LEU A 120 26.62 17.32 15.08
N ARG A 121 27.65 18.07 15.48
CA ARG A 121 28.36 18.98 14.55
C ARG A 121 29.11 18.21 13.47
N ARG A 122 29.68 17.04 13.80
CA ARG A 122 30.38 16.16 12.86
C ARG A 122 29.43 15.42 11.92
N VAL A 123 28.27 14.97 12.41
CA VAL A 123 27.23 14.31 11.60
C VAL A 123 26.53 15.31 10.66
N VAL A 124 26.26 16.53 11.10
CA VAL A 124 25.65 17.57 10.25
C VAL A 124 26.63 18.08 9.19
N LEU A 125 27.90 18.32 9.53
CA LEU A 125 28.91 18.64 8.51
C LEU A 125 29.13 17.48 7.54
N SER A 126 29.24 16.24 8.04
CA SER A 126 29.37 15.02 7.23
C SER A 126 28.18 14.83 6.30
N MET A 127 26.95 15.12 6.74
CA MET A 127 25.78 15.04 5.86
C MET A 127 25.79 16.12 4.79
N ILE A 128 26.32 17.33 5.07
CA ILE A 128 26.45 18.41 4.08
C ILE A 128 27.56 18.07 3.06
N THR A 129 28.72 17.56 3.49
CA THR A 129 29.78 17.11 2.58
C THR A 129 29.40 15.84 1.81
N LEU A 130 28.67 14.90 2.42
CA LEU A 130 28.18 13.71 1.71
C LEU A 130 27.10 14.09 0.69
N HIS A 131 26.21 15.05 0.98
CA HIS A 131 25.27 15.61 0.00
C HIS A 131 25.97 16.34 -1.16
N ALA A 132 27.13 16.96 -0.89
CA ALA A 132 27.94 17.64 -1.90
C ALA A 132 28.73 16.65 -2.78
N LEU A 133 29.20 15.53 -2.21
CA LEU A 133 29.98 14.50 -2.92
C LEU A 133 29.11 13.45 -3.64
N THR A 134 27.84 13.29 -3.27
CA THR A 134 26.90 12.39 -3.98
C THR A 134 26.13 13.08 -5.11
N ARG A 135 26.51 14.31 -5.51
CA ARG A 135 26.11 14.84 -6.81
C ARG A 135 26.88 14.08 -7.89
N ARG A 136 26.38 12.89 -8.25
CA ARG A 136 26.36 12.57 -9.68
C ARG A 136 25.49 13.65 -10.30
N GLU A 137 26.06 14.48 -11.16
CA GLU A 137 25.25 15.23 -12.09
C GLU A 137 24.29 14.22 -12.74
N PRO A 138 22.97 14.46 -12.68
CA PRO A 138 22.08 13.67 -13.51
C PRO A 138 22.55 13.88 -14.94
N GLU A 139 22.93 12.81 -15.64
CA GLU A 139 23.03 12.82 -17.10
C GLU A 139 21.81 13.57 -17.60
N THR A 140 22.01 14.72 -18.22
CA THR A 140 20.94 15.52 -18.80
C THR A 140 20.30 14.65 -19.88
N PRO A 141 19.10 14.11 -19.67
CA PRO A 141 18.44 13.40 -20.75
C PRO A 141 18.21 14.42 -21.84
N ARG A 142 18.55 14.03 -23.08
CA ARG A 142 18.30 14.77 -24.32
C ARG A 142 16.99 15.56 -24.18
N ARG A 143 17.06 16.89 -24.15
CA ARG A 143 15.88 17.74 -24.40
C ARG A 143 15.54 17.60 -25.87
N THR A 144 15.01 16.45 -26.27
CA THR A 144 14.06 16.46 -27.38
C THR A 144 13.01 17.50 -27.01
N LYS A 145 12.61 18.35 -27.96
CA LYS A 145 11.55 19.34 -27.74
C LYS A 145 10.28 18.56 -27.41
N ARG A 146 10.12 18.17 -26.14
CA ARG A 146 8.99 17.40 -25.66
C ARG A 146 7.76 18.17 -26.08
N ARG A 147 6.99 17.62 -27.01
CA ARG A 147 5.79 18.27 -27.52
C ARG A 147 4.85 18.45 -26.32
N VAL A 148 4.83 19.67 -25.76
CA VAL A 148 3.92 20.03 -24.68
C VAL A 148 2.55 20.17 -25.32
N ARG A 149 1.83 19.06 -25.43
CA ARG A 149 0.45 19.08 -25.86
C ARG A 149 -0.35 19.82 -24.80
N SER A 150 -0.97 20.94 -25.19
CA SER A 150 -2.02 21.55 -24.40
C SER A 150 -3.14 20.52 -24.26
N THR A 151 -3.19 19.81 -23.13
CA THR A 151 -4.31 18.94 -22.81
C THR A 151 -5.47 19.84 -22.39
N ARG A 152 -6.11 20.47 -23.40
CA ARG A 152 -7.24 21.36 -23.17
C ARG A 152 -8.26 20.62 -22.31
N ARG A 153 -8.69 21.27 -21.24
CA ARG A 153 -9.73 20.74 -20.36
C ARG A 153 -10.93 20.36 -21.22
N ARG A 154 -11.48 19.16 -21.03
CA ARG A 154 -12.65 18.76 -21.81
C ARG A 154 -13.82 19.71 -21.52
N PRO A 155 -14.59 20.12 -22.54
CA PRO A 155 -15.70 21.05 -22.37
C PRO A 155 -16.93 20.40 -21.70
N ASP A 156 -17.08 19.08 -21.82
CA ASP A 156 -18.22 18.30 -21.31
C ASP A 156 -18.15 17.98 -19.81
N VAL A 157 -17.16 18.51 -19.08
CA VAL A 157 -17.02 18.26 -17.64
C VAL A 157 -17.38 19.49 -16.79
N PRO A 158 -18.11 19.29 -15.67
CA PRO A 158 -18.63 20.40 -14.86
C PRO A 158 -17.48 21.24 -14.31
N LYS A 159 -17.61 22.57 -14.32
CA LYS A 159 -16.61 23.48 -13.76
C LYS A 159 -16.52 23.26 -12.25
N LEU A 160 -15.30 23.15 -11.74
CA LEU A 160 -15.07 22.94 -10.31
C LEU A 160 -14.87 24.28 -9.60
N PRO A 161 -15.43 24.46 -8.39
CA PRO A 161 -15.11 25.60 -7.58
C PRO A 161 -13.64 25.56 -7.16
N LYS A 162 -13.03 26.74 -7.04
CA LYS A 162 -11.67 26.89 -6.55
C LYS A 162 -11.72 27.58 -5.20
N MET A 163 -11.09 26.98 -4.20
CA MET A 163 -10.93 27.56 -2.87
C MET A 163 -9.46 27.96 -2.66
N ASP A 164 -9.21 28.93 -1.79
CA ASP A 164 -7.86 29.27 -1.38
C ASP A 164 -7.21 28.13 -0.62
N ALA A 165 -5.95 27.84 -0.94
CA ALA A 165 -5.27 26.65 -0.43
C ALA A 165 -4.63 26.93 0.94
N SER A 166 -5.20 26.34 2.00
CA SER A 166 -4.56 26.27 3.31
C SER A 166 -3.56 25.10 3.40
N GLN A 167 -2.49 25.28 4.18
CA GLN A 167 -1.56 24.20 4.54
C GLN A 167 -2.09 23.26 5.62
N SER A 168 -3.24 23.59 6.24
CA SER A 168 -3.85 22.75 7.27
C SER A 168 -4.23 21.37 6.73
N THR A 169 -3.96 20.34 7.53
CA THR A 169 -4.36 18.96 7.25
C THR A 169 -5.60 18.54 8.04
N VAL A 170 -6.04 19.37 8.99
CA VAL A 170 -7.23 19.14 9.80
C VAL A 170 -8.43 19.85 9.18
N GLY A 171 -9.58 19.19 9.19
CA GLY A 171 -10.82 19.79 8.67
C GLY A 171 -11.37 20.90 9.56
N ARG A 172 -12.30 21.68 9.00
CA ARG A 172 -13.03 22.73 9.73
C ARG A 172 -13.73 22.15 10.97
N ALA A 173 -13.63 22.88 12.08
CA ALA A 173 -14.42 22.63 13.27
C ALA A 173 -15.74 23.40 13.23
N PHE A 174 -16.81 22.75 13.66
CA PHE A 174 -18.16 23.30 13.78
C PHE A 174 -18.53 23.39 15.26
N ARG A 175 -19.28 24.41 15.66
CA ARG A 175 -19.80 24.55 17.02
C ARG A 175 -21.31 24.47 16.98
N ALA A 176 -21.88 23.57 17.76
CA ALA A 176 -23.33 23.45 17.93
C ALA A 176 -23.62 22.94 19.36
N ASN A 177 -24.62 23.50 20.04
CA ASN A 177 -25.04 23.07 21.39
C ASN A 177 -23.86 22.98 22.39
N GLY A 178 -22.97 23.98 22.38
CA GLY A 178 -21.77 24.02 23.25
C GLY A 178 -20.66 23.02 22.92
N ARG A 179 -20.84 22.14 21.92
CA ARG A 179 -19.86 21.12 21.52
C ARG A 179 -19.15 21.49 20.22
N VAL A 180 -17.86 21.15 20.15
CA VAL A 180 -17.04 21.28 18.94
C VAL A 180 -17.07 19.95 18.18
N TYR A 181 -17.48 19.98 16.90
CA TYR A 181 -17.54 18.83 16.02
C TYR A 181 -16.52 19.00 14.89
N ARG A 182 -15.74 17.95 14.63
CA ARG A 182 -14.87 17.84 13.44
C ARG A 182 -15.30 16.62 12.63
N PRO A 183 -16.38 16.73 11.84
CA PRO A 183 -16.85 15.62 11.02
C PRO A 183 -15.81 15.30 9.95
N SER A 184 -15.69 14.01 9.67
CA SER A 184 -14.89 13.48 8.58
C SER A 184 -15.81 12.78 7.57
N MET A 185 -15.26 12.35 6.44
CA MET A 185 -16.03 11.67 5.41
C MET A 185 -15.53 10.24 5.22
N PHE A 186 -16.45 9.37 4.81
CA PHE A 186 -16.18 8.12 4.16
C PHE A 186 -16.67 8.22 2.72
N LEU A 187 -15.76 8.02 1.77
CA LEU A 187 -16.02 8.14 0.34
C LEU A 187 -15.78 6.80 -0.36
N THR A 188 -16.59 6.52 -1.36
CA THR A 188 -16.57 5.27 -2.11
C THR A 188 -16.66 5.59 -3.60
N LEU A 189 -15.58 5.38 -4.37
CA LEU A 189 -15.44 5.83 -5.77
C LEU A 189 -15.56 4.69 -6.78
N THR A 190 -16.73 4.55 -7.40
CA THR A 190 -17.01 3.45 -8.33
C THR A 190 -16.70 3.85 -9.77
N LEU A 191 -16.04 2.96 -10.52
CA LEU A 191 -15.89 3.09 -11.98
C LEU A 191 -17.24 2.94 -12.69
N ARG A 192 -17.30 3.29 -13.99
CA ARG A 192 -18.50 3.08 -14.80
C ARG A 192 -18.81 1.59 -15.01
N SER A 193 -19.98 1.32 -15.60
CA SER A 193 -20.33 -0.03 -16.04
C SER A 193 -19.69 -0.33 -17.40
N TYR A 194 -19.40 -1.60 -17.64
CA TYR A 194 -18.85 -2.14 -18.89
C TYR A 194 -19.85 -3.06 -19.61
N GLY A 195 -21.08 -3.14 -19.09
CA GLY A 195 -22.13 -4.02 -19.57
C GLY A 195 -23.05 -4.45 -18.41
N PRO A 196 -24.23 -5.03 -18.71
CA PRO A 196 -25.13 -5.50 -17.67
C PRO A 196 -24.55 -6.72 -16.95
N VAL A 197 -24.69 -6.75 -15.62
CA VAL A 197 -24.22 -7.84 -14.75
C VAL A 197 -25.36 -8.35 -13.88
N HIS A 198 -25.24 -9.60 -13.42
CA HIS A 198 -26.12 -10.15 -12.41
C HIS A 198 -26.11 -9.27 -11.15
N ASN A 199 -27.29 -8.81 -10.73
CA ASN A 199 -27.48 -7.91 -9.61
C ASN A 199 -28.81 -8.19 -8.89
N ILE A 200 -29.12 -7.42 -7.84
CA ILE A 200 -30.38 -7.52 -7.09
C ILE A 200 -31.13 -6.19 -7.24
N PRO A 201 -31.92 -6.01 -8.31
CA PRO A 201 -32.77 -4.83 -8.45
C PRO A 201 -33.84 -4.80 -7.35
N LYS A 202 -34.24 -3.60 -6.92
CA LYS A 202 -35.32 -3.45 -5.94
C LYS A 202 -36.67 -3.75 -6.61
N GLY A 203 -37.38 -4.77 -6.10
CA GLY A 203 -38.77 -5.06 -6.49
C GLY A 203 -38.97 -5.67 -7.88
N ARG A 204 -37.91 -6.16 -8.55
CA ARG A 204 -38.00 -6.85 -9.84
C ARG A 204 -36.91 -7.92 -9.98
N PRO A 205 -37.09 -8.96 -10.82
CA PRO A 205 -36.04 -9.93 -11.08
C PRO A 205 -34.81 -9.27 -11.73
N CYS A 206 -33.68 -9.97 -11.64
CA CYS A 206 -32.47 -9.62 -12.38
C CYS A 206 -32.72 -9.66 -13.90
N GLY A 207 -31.84 -9.04 -14.68
CA GLY A 207 -31.93 -9.07 -16.14
C GLY A 207 -31.86 -10.47 -16.75
N CYS A 208 -31.42 -11.49 -16.01
CA CYS A 208 -31.51 -12.90 -16.40
C CYS A 208 -32.90 -13.55 -16.16
N GLY A 209 -33.85 -12.81 -15.58
CA GLY A 209 -35.18 -13.29 -15.22
C GLY A 209 -35.30 -13.91 -13.82
N LYS A 210 -34.20 -14.10 -13.08
CA LYS A 210 -34.20 -14.74 -11.75
C LYS A 210 -34.13 -13.71 -10.60
N HIS A 211 -34.70 -14.07 -9.44
CA HIS A 211 -34.48 -13.32 -8.19
C HIS A 211 -33.25 -13.88 -7.47
N HIS A 212 -32.19 -13.09 -7.39
CA HIS A 212 -30.96 -13.47 -6.71
C HIS A 212 -31.01 -13.10 -5.22
N ARG A 213 -30.39 -13.95 -4.38
CA ARG A 213 -30.12 -13.65 -2.97
C ARG A 213 -28.76 -12.94 -2.84
N ILE A 214 -28.48 -12.31 -1.70
CA ILE A 214 -27.24 -11.52 -1.48
C ILE A 214 -25.94 -12.33 -1.60
N ASP A 215 -26.04 -13.60 -1.26
CA ASP A 215 -25.02 -14.65 -1.27
C ASP A 215 -24.92 -15.39 -2.60
N ASP A 216 -25.78 -15.08 -3.58
CA ASP A 216 -25.74 -15.75 -4.88
C ASP A 216 -24.39 -15.52 -5.57
N PRO A 217 -23.65 -16.59 -5.93
CA PRO A 217 -22.31 -16.50 -6.46
C PRO A 217 -22.26 -15.87 -7.86
N VAL A 218 -23.34 -15.90 -8.64
CA VAL A 218 -23.31 -15.30 -9.99
C VAL A 218 -23.35 -13.77 -9.94
N LEU A 219 -23.68 -13.16 -8.80
CA LEU A 219 -23.74 -11.70 -8.68
C LEU A 219 -22.43 -11.01 -9.06
N GLY A 220 -22.54 -10.01 -9.93
CA GLY A 220 -21.41 -9.26 -10.49
C GLY A 220 -20.84 -9.85 -11.78
N THR A 221 -21.17 -11.10 -12.13
CA THR A 221 -20.79 -11.66 -13.43
C THR A 221 -21.66 -11.06 -14.56
N PRO A 222 -21.13 -10.90 -15.79
CA PRO A 222 -21.89 -10.36 -16.92
C PRO A 222 -23.10 -11.21 -17.27
N LEU A 223 -24.24 -10.57 -17.58
CA LEU A 223 -25.41 -11.26 -18.15
C LEU A 223 -25.10 -11.83 -19.54
N ASP A 224 -24.28 -11.10 -20.30
CA ASP A 224 -23.78 -11.51 -21.60
C ASP A 224 -22.25 -11.31 -21.64
N PRO A 225 -21.48 -12.38 -21.37
CA PRO A 225 -20.03 -12.32 -21.41
C PRO A 225 -19.44 -12.05 -22.81
N ALA A 226 -20.18 -12.27 -23.90
CA ALA A 226 -19.67 -12.01 -25.25
C ALA A 226 -19.66 -10.51 -25.57
N ASN A 227 -20.69 -9.78 -25.10
CA ASN A 227 -20.86 -8.35 -25.35
C ASN A 227 -20.40 -7.44 -24.18
N TYR A 228 -19.83 -8.01 -23.12
CA TYR A 228 -19.24 -7.23 -22.03
C TYR A 228 -17.91 -6.60 -22.47
N ASP A 229 -17.74 -5.31 -22.22
CA ASP A 229 -16.56 -4.53 -22.63
C ASP A 229 -15.36 -4.80 -21.69
N TYR A 230 -14.79 -6.00 -21.79
CA TYR A 230 -13.63 -6.44 -21.02
C TYR A 230 -12.39 -5.60 -21.30
N ARG A 231 -12.23 -5.15 -22.55
CA ARG A 231 -11.10 -4.34 -22.97
C ARG A 231 -11.07 -3.03 -22.19
N ARG A 232 -12.20 -2.31 -22.14
CA ARG A 232 -12.32 -1.09 -21.35
C ARG A 232 -12.17 -1.36 -19.86
N ALA A 233 -12.76 -2.44 -19.35
CA ALA A 233 -12.61 -2.84 -17.96
C ALA A 233 -11.14 -3.05 -17.58
N ALA A 234 -10.35 -3.69 -18.45
CA ALA A 234 -8.92 -3.93 -18.26
C ALA A 234 -8.11 -2.63 -18.32
N LEU A 235 -8.35 -1.76 -19.30
CA LEU A 235 -7.66 -0.46 -19.40
C LEU A 235 -7.98 0.45 -18.20
N ASP A 236 -9.23 0.47 -17.76
CA ASP A 236 -9.64 1.18 -16.55
C ASP A 236 -8.95 0.63 -15.32
N ALA A 237 -8.81 -0.69 -15.20
CA ALA A 237 -8.10 -1.31 -14.09
C ALA A 237 -6.60 -0.96 -14.09
N LEU A 238 -5.93 -1.09 -15.24
CA LEU A 238 -4.51 -0.79 -15.44
C LEU A 238 -4.15 0.67 -15.11
N HIS A 239 -5.08 1.60 -15.32
CA HIS A 239 -4.84 3.02 -15.13
C HIS A 239 -5.64 3.66 -13.99
N PHE A 240 -6.31 2.85 -13.17
CA PHE A 240 -7.16 3.32 -12.08
C PHE A 240 -6.41 4.24 -11.11
N ALA A 241 -5.15 3.93 -10.79
CA ALA A 241 -4.32 4.76 -9.91
C ALA A 241 -4.19 6.21 -10.42
N LYS A 242 -4.04 6.40 -11.74
CA LYS A 242 -3.93 7.73 -12.36
C LYS A 242 -5.24 8.51 -12.22
N LEU A 243 -6.39 7.84 -12.32
CA LEU A 243 -7.70 8.44 -12.11
C LEU A 243 -7.90 8.86 -10.63
N VAL A 244 -7.51 8.00 -9.69
CA VAL A 244 -7.55 8.29 -8.24
C VAL A 244 -6.65 9.47 -7.89
N ASP A 245 -5.45 9.57 -8.47
CA ASP A 245 -4.57 10.73 -8.27
C ASP A 245 -5.22 12.04 -8.76
N ARG A 246 -5.90 12.00 -9.92
CA ARG A 246 -6.68 13.15 -10.43
C ARG A 246 -7.84 13.51 -9.51
N PHE A 247 -8.55 12.52 -8.97
CA PHE A 247 -9.62 12.74 -7.99
C PHE A 247 -9.09 13.53 -6.79
N TRP A 248 -7.99 13.08 -6.16
CA TRP A 248 -7.45 13.76 -4.98
C TRP A 248 -6.86 15.14 -5.29
N GLN A 249 -6.32 15.36 -6.48
CA GLN A 249 -5.91 16.69 -6.94
C GLN A 249 -7.10 17.64 -7.03
N ASN A 250 -8.19 17.21 -7.68
CA ASN A 250 -9.42 18.00 -7.79
C ASN A 250 -10.07 18.23 -6.43
N PHE A 251 -10.10 17.19 -5.59
CA PHE A 251 -10.63 17.25 -4.24
C PHE A 251 -9.94 18.34 -3.41
N ARG A 252 -8.60 18.36 -3.36
CA ARG A 252 -7.84 19.36 -2.60
C ARG A 252 -8.06 20.79 -3.12
N ARG A 253 -8.21 20.98 -4.44
CA ARG A 253 -8.52 22.28 -5.05
C ARG A 253 -9.88 22.82 -4.63
N CYS A 254 -10.88 21.95 -4.52
CA CYS A 254 -12.24 22.31 -4.15
C CYS A 254 -12.42 22.41 -2.63
N ALA A 255 -11.60 21.70 -1.85
CA ALA A 255 -11.72 21.65 -0.41
C ALA A 255 -11.08 22.85 0.30
N GLY A 256 -10.04 23.45 -0.28
CA GLY A 256 -9.32 24.59 0.32
C GLY A 256 -8.40 24.22 1.49
N TYR A 257 -8.19 22.92 1.73
CA TYR A 257 -7.23 22.42 2.71
C TYR A 257 -6.49 21.20 2.17
N LYS A 258 -5.39 20.85 2.83
CA LYS A 258 -4.54 19.72 2.43
C LYS A 258 -5.16 18.41 2.88
N ALA A 259 -6.27 18.03 2.23
CA ALA A 259 -7.05 16.84 2.56
C ALA A 259 -6.17 15.59 2.64
N GLN A 260 -6.24 14.94 3.81
CA GLN A 260 -5.57 13.68 4.11
C GLN A 260 -6.61 12.56 4.06
N TYR A 261 -6.15 11.40 3.61
CA TYR A 261 -6.97 10.20 3.53
C TYR A 261 -6.18 8.94 3.85
N PHE A 262 -6.91 7.94 4.34
CA PHE A 262 -6.55 6.54 4.32
C PHE A 262 -7.55 5.84 3.39
N ALA A 263 -7.07 5.17 2.36
CA ALA A 263 -7.93 4.55 1.37
C ALA A 263 -7.44 3.16 0.99
N THR A 264 -8.38 2.32 0.57
CA THR A 264 -8.15 0.95 0.12
C THR A 264 -8.74 0.74 -1.26
N VAL A 265 -8.00 0.02 -2.09
CA VAL A 265 -8.42 -0.39 -3.42
C VAL A 265 -8.83 -1.86 -3.36
N GLU A 266 -10.09 -2.11 -3.69
CA GLU A 266 -10.71 -3.43 -3.64
C GLU A 266 -11.51 -3.66 -4.93
N PRO A 267 -11.56 -4.89 -5.46
CA PRO A 267 -12.41 -5.20 -6.59
C PRO A 267 -13.88 -5.23 -6.16
N GLN A 268 -14.78 -4.73 -6.99
CA GLN A 268 -16.21 -5.01 -6.85
C GLN A 268 -16.51 -6.46 -7.28
N LYS A 269 -17.71 -6.98 -6.99
CA LYS A 269 -18.14 -8.30 -7.49
C LYS A 269 -18.00 -8.45 -9.02
N ARG A 270 -18.09 -7.33 -9.77
CA ARG A 270 -17.83 -7.25 -11.22
C ARG A 270 -16.36 -7.05 -11.62
N LEU A 271 -15.43 -7.31 -10.69
CA LEU A 271 -13.97 -7.20 -10.81
C LEU A 271 -13.40 -5.79 -11.05
N ALA A 272 -14.24 -4.80 -11.39
CA ALA A 272 -13.84 -3.41 -11.52
C ALA A 272 -13.24 -2.87 -10.21
N PRO A 273 -12.08 -2.18 -10.25
CA PRO A 273 -11.51 -1.57 -9.05
C PRO A 273 -12.42 -0.51 -8.42
N HIS A 274 -12.44 -0.50 -7.10
CA HIS A 274 -13.16 0.43 -6.25
C HIS A 274 -12.20 1.04 -5.23
N LEU A 275 -12.33 2.33 -4.94
CA LEU A 275 -11.67 2.97 -3.81
C LEU A 275 -12.66 3.22 -2.67
N HIS A 276 -12.35 2.74 -1.47
CA HIS A 276 -12.96 3.17 -0.22
C HIS A 276 -11.98 4.07 0.54
N ALA A 277 -12.41 5.24 1.00
CA ALA A 277 -11.54 6.25 1.59
C ALA A 277 -12.14 6.88 2.85
N ALA A 278 -11.42 6.74 3.96
CA ALA A 278 -11.55 7.61 5.13
C ALA A 278 -10.83 8.92 4.82
N VAL A 279 -11.56 10.04 4.83
CA VAL A 279 -11.03 11.38 4.54
C VAL A 279 -11.20 12.26 5.76
N ARG A 280 -10.13 12.94 6.20
CA ARG A 280 -10.21 13.89 7.30
C ARG A 280 -10.88 15.19 6.84
N GLY A 281 -11.82 15.67 7.64
CA GLY A 281 -12.59 16.88 7.35
C GLY A 281 -13.78 16.60 6.44
N THR A 282 -14.55 17.64 6.17
CA THR A 282 -15.78 17.55 5.37
C THR A 282 -15.87 18.66 4.34
N ILE A 283 -16.46 18.34 3.20
CA ILE A 283 -16.95 19.29 2.19
C ILE A 283 -18.37 18.88 1.77
N PRO A 284 -19.18 19.79 1.19
CA PRO A 284 -20.56 19.48 0.83
C PRO A 284 -20.66 18.31 -0.17
N ARG A 285 -21.64 17.43 0.01
CA ARG A 285 -21.90 16.26 -0.86
C ARG A 285 -21.95 16.63 -2.35
N LYS A 286 -22.68 17.70 -2.69
CA LYS A 286 -22.79 18.20 -4.07
C LYS A 286 -21.43 18.54 -4.70
N ILE A 287 -20.48 19.05 -3.91
CA ILE A 287 -19.13 19.34 -4.41
C ILE A 287 -18.37 18.04 -4.66
N VAL A 288 -18.51 17.03 -3.80
CA VAL A 288 -17.90 15.70 -4.02
C VAL A 288 -18.46 15.04 -5.29
N GLU A 289 -19.76 15.11 -5.51
CA GLU A 289 -20.41 14.62 -6.73
C GLU A 289 -19.89 15.35 -7.98
N GLN A 290 -19.77 16.69 -7.92
CA GLN A 290 -19.17 17.49 -8.99
C GLN A 290 -17.69 17.13 -9.24
N ILE A 291 -16.90 16.92 -8.18
CA ILE A 291 -15.51 16.46 -8.30
C ILE A 291 -15.45 15.12 -9.01
N ALA A 292 -16.29 14.16 -8.62
CA ALA A 292 -16.32 12.84 -9.25
C ALA A 292 -16.69 12.94 -10.73
N ALA A 293 -17.75 13.70 -11.06
CA ALA A 293 -18.18 13.93 -12.45
C ALA A 293 -17.13 14.68 -13.29
N ALA A 294 -16.35 15.59 -12.69
CA ALA A 294 -15.28 16.31 -13.37
C ALA A 294 -13.96 15.54 -13.48
N THR A 295 -13.84 14.39 -12.81
CA THR A 295 -12.58 13.65 -12.74
C THR A 295 -12.49 12.64 -13.87
N TYR A 296 -11.47 12.82 -14.70
CA TYR A 296 -11.13 11.93 -15.81
C TYR A 296 -9.62 11.79 -15.96
N HIS A 297 -9.18 10.76 -16.68
CA HIS A 297 -7.80 10.61 -17.11
C HIS A 297 -7.77 10.26 -18.60
N GLN A 298 -7.06 11.08 -19.39
CA GLN A 298 -6.83 10.83 -20.81
C GLN A 298 -5.45 10.20 -21.00
N LEU A 299 -5.43 9.08 -21.69
CA LEU A 299 -4.23 8.33 -21.99
C LEU A 299 -3.73 8.71 -23.38
N TRP A 300 -2.82 9.68 -23.42
CA TRP A 300 -2.20 10.18 -24.66
C TRP A 300 -1.02 9.29 -25.07
N TRP A 301 -1.34 8.04 -25.40
CA TRP A 301 -0.40 7.01 -25.83
C TRP A 301 -0.66 6.66 -27.30
N PRO A 302 0.27 5.94 -27.96
CA PRO A 302 0.01 5.34 -29.26
C PRO A 302 -1.29 4.52 -29.23
N GLN A 303 -1.99 4.47 -30.36
CA GLN A 303 -3.23 3.71 -30.46
C GLN A 303 -2.95 2.23 -30.23
N MET A 304 -3.80 1.61 -29.42
CA MET A 304 -3.62 0.23 -28.96
C MET A 304 -4.88 -0.59 -29.16
N GLU A 305 -5.78 -0.16 -30.06
CA GLU A 305 -7.08 -0.79 -30.32
C GLU A 305 -6.93 -2.18 -30.93
N THR A 306 -6.14 -2.28 -31.99
CA THR A 306 -5.86 -3.53 -32.70
C THR A 306 -4.36 -3.84 -32.64
N PRO A 307 -3.96 -5.05 -32.21
CA PRO A 307 -2.56 -5.46 -32.25
C PRO A 307 -2.11 -5.67 -33.70
N SER A 308 -0.97 -5.07 -34.07
CA SER A 308 -0.32 -5.25 -35.38
C SER A 308 0.39 -6.61 -35.50
N TYR A 309 0.82 -7.17 -34.36
CA TYR A 309 1.58 -8.42 -34.27
C TYR A 309 0.88 -9.41 -33.32
N VAL A 310 0.60 -10.61 -33.85
CA VAL A 310 -0.14 -11.69 -33.18
C VAL A 310 0.43 -13.06 -33.56
N GLY A 311 0.26 -14.04 -32.67
CA GLY A 311 0.76 -15.40 -32.90
C GLY A 311 2.29 -15.42 -33.04
N ASP A 312 2.78 -16.15 -34.03
CA ASP A 312 4.22 -16.34 -34.27
C ASP A 312 4.85 -15.18 -35.07
N ARG A 313 4.03 -14.25 -35.59
CA ARG A 313 4.50 -13.05 -36.30
C ARG A 313 4.81 -11.93 -35.30
N LEU A 314 5.95 -12.03 -34.62
CA LEU A 314 6.46 -11.01 -33.71
C LEU A 314 7.65 -10.23 -34.32
N PRO A 315 7.80 -8.93 -34.00
CA PRO A 315 8.98 -8.17 -34.38
C PRO A 315 10.27 -8.78 -33.81
N LEU A 316 11.36 -8.63 -34.55
CA LEU A 316 12.67 -9.20 -34.21
C LEU A 316 13.55 -8.15 -33.54
N TRP A 317 14.37 -8.58 -32.59
CA TRP A 317 15.39 -7.73 -31.97
C TRP A 317 16.66 -7.73 -32.82
N GLU A 318 17.11 -6.53 -33.19
CA GLU A 318 18.36 -6.32 -33.91
C GLU A 318 19.23 -5.32 -33.13
N GLN A 319 20.55 -5.57 -33.12
CA GLN A 319 21.51 -4.60 -32.61
C GLN A 319 21.85 -3.63 -33.73
N VAL A 320 21.57 -2.36 -33.51
CA VAL A 320 21.89 -1.29 -34.44
C VAL A 320 22.95 -0.39 -33.81
N LEU A 321 23.92 0.03 -34.60
CA LEU A 321 24.89 1.03 -34.18
C LEU A 321 24.21 2.41 -34.21
N GLU A 322 24.09 3.04 -33.05
CA GLU A 322 23.63 4.42 -32.97
C GLU A 322 24.74 5.31 -32.43
N THR A 323 24.95 6.44 -33.09
CA THR A 323 25.87 7.48 -32.65
C THR A 323 25.11 8.49 -31.80
N ASP A 324 25.41 8.54 -30.51
CA ASP A 324 24.89 9.57 -29.59
C ASP A 324 26.06 10.38 -29.01
N ASP A 325 25.98 11.71 -29.11
CA ASP A 325 27.06 12.65 -28.73
C ASP A 325 28.47 12.26 -29.25
N GLY A 326 28.54 11.73 -30.48
CA GLY A 326 29.78 11.32 -31.13
C GLY A 326 30.39 10.02 -30.61
N LYS A 327 29.64 9.25 -29.81
CA LYS A 327 30.01 7.90 -29.37
C LYS A 327 29.09 6.88 -30.00
N ASP A 328 29.68 5.90 -30.67
CA ASP A 328 28.94 4.77 -31.22
C ASP A 328 28.59 3.79 -30.10
N GLN A 329 27.31 3.51 -29.96
CA GLN A 329 26.79 2.52 -29.03
C GLN A 329 25.90 1.52 -29.77
N LEU A 330 26.10 0.23 -29.49
CA LEU A 330 25.16 -0.80 -29.91
C LEU A 330 23.90 -0.71 -29.04
N VAL A 331 22.76 -0.49 -29.69
CA VAL A 331 21.45 -0.43 -29.05
C VAL A 331 20.52 -1.47 -29.66
N TRP A 332 19.63 -2.00 -28.85
CA TRP A 332 18.59 -2.91 -29.32
C TRP A 332 17.44 -2.13 -29.95
N ARG A 333 17.03 -2.55 -31.13
CA ARG A 333 15.87 -2.03 -31.87
C ARG A 333 14.97 -3.17 -32.30
N LEU A 334 13.67 -2.88 -32.46
CA LEU A 334 12.74 -3.84 -33.06
C LEU A 334 12.58 -3.54 -34.54
N ILE A 335 12.63 -4.59 -35.34
CA ILE A 335 12.33 -4.56 -36.76
C ILE A 335 11.07 -5.36 -37.06
N ASP A 336 10.28 -4.88 -38.03
CA ASP A 336 9.20 -5.65 -38.60
C ASP A 336 9.76 -6.90 -39.34
N PRO A 337 9.22 -8.10 -39.10
CA PRO A 337 9.82 -9.34 -39.59
C PRO A 337 9.69 -9.51 -41.11
N ASP A 338 8.74 -8.84 -41.77
CA ASP A 338 8.49 -9.00 -43.20
C ASP A 338 9.22 -7.93 -44.03
N THR A 339 9.27 -6.71 -43.51
CA THR A 339 9.84 -5.55 -44.23
C THR A 339 11.27 -5.22 -43.81
N GLY A 340 11.71 -5.72 -42.65
CA GLY A 340 13.00 -5.34 -42.03
C GLY A 340 13.05 -3.88 -41.55
N GLN A 341 11.93 -3.15 -41.57
CA GLN A 341 11.91 -1.74 -41.17
C GLN A 341 11.94 -1.60 -39.64
N LEU A 342 12.68 -0.61 -39.16
CA LEU A 342 12.70 -0.24 -37.75
C LEU A 342 11.31 0.23 -37.30
N LEU A 343 10.82 -0.34 -36.21
CA LEU A 343 9.61 0.11 -35.56
C LEU A 343 9.83 1.46 -34.87
N PRO A 344 8.82 2.33 -34.77
CA PRO A 344 8.95 3.59 -34.04
C PRO A 344 9.29 3.36 -32.57
N THR A 345 10.22 4.16 -32.05
CA THR A 345 10.48 4.25 -30.61
C THR A 345 9.25 4.75 -29.86
N TRP A 346 9.21 4.52 -28.54
CA TRP A 346 8.13 5.02 -27.70
C TRP A 346 7.91 6.54 -27.87
N GLU A 347 8.99 7.30 -27.86
CA GLU A 347 8.98 8.76 -28.01
C GLU A 347 8.39 9.18 -29.37
N GLU A 348 8.85 8.57 -30.47
CA GLU A 348 8.35 8.85 -31.83
C GLU A 348 6.87 8.50 -31.96
N ALA A 349 6.46 7.34 -31.44
CA ALA A 349 5.07 6.91 -31.48
C ALA A 349 4.15 7.85 -30.67
N VAL A 350 4.63 8.37 -29.53
CA VAL A 350 3.89 9.39 -28.74
C VAL A 350 3.80 10.72 -29.49
N ASP A 351 4.83 11.11 -30.23
CA ASP A 351 4.83 12.34 -31.03
C ASP A 351 3.86 12.25 -32.22
N GLN A 352 3.62 11.04 -32.75
CA GLN A 352 2.67 10.74 -33.82
C GLN A 352 1.20 10.63 -33.36
N VAL A 353 0.91 10.58 -32.05
CA VAL A 353 -0.49 10.48 -31.56
C VAL A 353 -1.33 11.62 -32.15
N GLY A 354 -2.51 11.31 -32.67
CA GLY A 354 -3.42 12.29 -33.27
C GLY A 354 -4.14 13.18 -32.24
N GLU A 355 -5.34 13.62 -32.60
CA GLU A 355 -6.20 14.48 -31.76
C GLU A 355 -6.94 13.72 -30.66
N ASN A 356 -7.09 12.40 -30.80
CA ASN A 356 -7.83 11.57 -29.85
C ASN A 356 -6.88 10.81 -28.91
N PRO A 357 -7.17 10.77 -27.60
CA PRO A 357 -6.43 9.91 -26.68
C PRO A 357 -6.73 8.44 -26.98
N ALA A 358 -5.76 7.55 -26.75
CA ALA A 358 -5.94 6.11 -26.90
C ALA A 358 -6.96 5.53 -25.90
N HIS A 359 -7.17 6.20 -24.76
CA HIS A 359 -8.20 5.82 -23.80
C HIS A 359 -8.67 6.98 -22.91
N LEU A 360 -9.93 6.95 -22.49
CA LEU A 360 -10.53 7.90 -21.55
C LEU A 360 -11.13 7.15 -20.34
N LEU A 361 -10.48 7.31 -19.18
CA LEU A 361 -10.99 6.85 -17.88
C LEU A 361 -11.88 7.93 -17.26
N GLN A 362 -13.02 7.51 -16.72
CA GLN A 362 -13.92 8.37 -15.96
C GLN A 362 -14.47 7.62 -14.74
N LEU A 363 -14.77 8.36 -13.68
CA LEU A 363 -15.55 7.81 -12.57
C LEU A 363 -17.01 7.60 -13.00
N GLY A 364 -17.65 6.63 -12.35
CA GLY A 364 -19.09 6.41 -12.40
C GLY A 364 -19.75 7.17 -11.27
N THR A 365 -20.05 6.47 -10.18
CA THR A 365 -20.74 7.02 -9.01
C THR A 365 -19.79 7.24 -7.83
N VAL A 366 -20.17 8.17 -6.95
CA VAL A 366 -19.53 8.36 -5.65
C VAL A 366 -20.58 8.20 -4.56
N ASP A 367 -20.29 7.36 -3.57
CA ASP A 367 -21.05 7.36 -2.31
C ASP A 367 -20.32 8.19 -1.25
N TYR A 368 -21.10 8.92 -0.47
CA TYR A 368 -20.66 9.86 0.55
C TYR A 368 -21.37 9.57 1.86
N GLN A 369 -20.59 9.42 2.92
CA GLN A 369 -21.10 9.29 4.27
C GLN A 369 -20.33 10.23 5.21
N GLY A 370 -21.06 11.01 6.01
CA GLY A 370 -20.47 11.80 7.09
C GLY A 370 -20.25 10.92 8.30
N ILE A 371 -19.03 10.90 8.83
CA ILE A 371 -18.66 10.12 10.01
C ILE A 371 -18.21 11.08 11.11
N TRP A 372 -18.83 10.97 12.28
CA TRP A 372 -18.46 11.74 13.46
C TRP A 372 -17.57 10.93 14.40
N GLY A 373 -16.43 11.50 14.79
CA GLY A 373 -15.42 10.81 15.60
C GLY A 373 -15.87 10.44 17.03
N GLY A 374 -16.91 11.10 17.55
CA GLY A 374 -17.49 10.72 18.85
C GLY A 374 -18.32 9.45 18.81
N ASN A 375 -18.77 8.99 17.63
CA ASN A 375 -19.39 7.68 17.46
C ASN A 375 -18.32 6.62 17.22
N THR A 376 -17.67 6.18 18.30
CA THR A 376 -16.55 5.22 18.25
C THR A 376 -16.94 3.90 17.60
N GLU A 377 -18.13 3.37 17.86
CA GLU A 377 -18.65 2.14 17.26
C GLU A 377 -18.82 2.29 15.73
N GLY A 378 -19.43 3.39 15.29
CA GLY A 378 -19.59 3.70 13.87
C GLY A 378 -18.25 3.86 13.14
N VAL A 379 -17.27 4.50 13.79
CA VAL A 379 -15.90 4.63 13.27
C VAL A 379 -15.26 3.24 13.13
N ASP A 380 -15.35 2.39 14.16
CA ASP A 380 -14.74 1.06 14.16
C ASP A 380 -15.36 0.14 13.13
N ARG A 381 -16.69 0.17 12.98
CA ARG A 381 -17.40 -0.54 11.92
C ARG A 381 -16.90 -0.10 10.54
N THR A 382 -16.73 1.20 10.34
CA THR A 382 -16.30 1.72 9.03
C THR A 382 -14.82 1.43 8.75
N VAL A 383 -13.94 1.48 9.76
CA VAL A 383 -12.55 1.02 9.64
C VAL A 383 -12.48 -0.48 9.33
N GLY A 384 -13.35 -1.28 9.98
CA GLY A 384 -13.50 -2.71 9.71
C GLY A 384 -13.91 -2.97 8.27
N TYR A 385 -14.89 -2.22 7.76
CA TYR A 385 -15.35 -2.29 6.37
C TYR A 385 -14.23 -1.89 5.39
N LEU A 386 -13.59 -0.75 5.62
CA LEU A 386 -12.52 -0.22 4.76
C LEU A 386 -11.34 -1.19 4.62
N THR A 387 -11.07 -1.97 5.67
CA THR A 387 -9.94 -2.91 5.70
C THR A 387 -10.34 -4.36 5.42
N LYS A 388 -11.62 -4.63 5.11
CA LYS A 388 -12.22 -5.97 5.05
C LYS A 388 -11.44 -6.92 4.15
N TYR A 389 -11.05 -6.49 2.95
CA TYR A 389 -10.45 -7.37 1.95
C TYR A 389 -8.94 -7.13 1.75
N LEU A 390 -8.27 -6.48 2.70
CA LEU A 390 -6.82 -6.24 2.62
C LEU A 390 -5.97 -7.51 2.72
N ASN A 391 -6.53 -8.60 3.23
CA ASN A 391 -5.87 -9.89 3.35
C ASN A 391 -6.26 -10.89 2.24
N LYS A 392 -7.14 -10.52 1.32
CA LYS A 392 -7.51 -11.36 0.16
C LYS A 392 -6.78 -10.86 -1.08
N SER A 393 -6.50 -11.73 -2.04
CA SER A 393 -6.05 -11.28 -3.38
C SER A 393 -7.20 -10.56 -4.09
N THR A 394 -6.88 -9.73 -5.10
CA THR A 394 -7.92 -9.08 -5.92
C THR A 394 -8.75 -10.16 -6.63
N ALA A 395 -8.09 -11.16 -7.21
CA ALA A 395 -8.73 -12.28 -7.90
C ALA A 395 -9.71 -13.09 -7.04
N GLN A 396 -9.37 -13.36 -5.77
CA GLN A 396 -10.14 -14.29 -4.91
C GLN A 396 -10.92 -13.55 -3.82
N THR A 397 -11.18 -12.25 -3.99
CA THR A 397 -11.88 -11.45 -2.96
C THR A 397 -13.26 -12.04 -2.61
N TYR A 398 -13.96 -12.56 -3.61
CA TYR A 398 -15.32 -13.12 -3.50
C TYR A 398 -15.37 -14.64 -3.66
N ALA A 399 -14.22 -15.31 -3.59
CA ALA A 399 -14.19 -16.75 -3.45
C ALA A 399 -14.90 -17.19 -2.16
N ASP A 400 -15.38 -18.42 -2.17
CA ASP A 400 -16.00 -19.07 -1.01
C ASP A 400 -14.99 -19.30 0.14
N GLU A 401 -15.42 -20.01 1.19
CA GLU A 401 -14.60 -20.26 2.38
C GLU A 401 -13.35 -21.10 2.06
N ASP A 402 -13.42 -21.96 1.05
CA ASP A 402 -12.32 -22.81 0.56
C ASP A 402 -11.43 -22.09 -0.47
N GLY A 403 -11.75 -20.82 -0.79
CA GLY A 403 -11.01 -20.02 -1.75
C GLY A 403 -11.27 -20.38 -3.20
N GLN A 404 -12.35 -21.11 -3.49
CA GLN A 404 -12.80 -21.46 -4.84
C GLN A 404 -13.76 -20.40 -5.38
N LEU A 405 -13.66 -20.15 -6.69
CA LEU A 405 -14.59 -19.28 -7.41
C LEU A 405 -15.66 -20.14 -8.06
N HIS A 406 -16.89 -19.63 -8.08
CA HIS A 406 -17.96 -20.24 -8.86
C HIS A 406 -17.59 -20.24 -10.36
N PRO A 407 -17.98 -21.26 -11.16
CA PRO A 407 -17.59 -21.35 -12.57
C PRO A 407 -17.82 -20.08 -13.40
N ASP A 408 -18.92 -19.38 -13.19
CA ASP A 408 -19.20 -18.12 -13.91
C ASP A 408 -18.33 -16.95 -13.46
N GLN A 409 -17.96 -16.91 -12.17
CA GLN A 409 -16.99 -15.93 -11.66
C GLN A 409 -15.60 -16.21 -12.22
N GLU A 410 -15.19 -17.48 -12.28
CA GLU A 410 -13.92 -17.91 -12.86
C GLU A 410 -13.86 -17.55 -14.35
N LYS A 411 -14.91 -17.86 -15.13
CA LYS A 411 -15.00 -17.46 -16.55
C LYS A 411 -14.89 -15.94 -16.71
N HIS A 412 -15.61 -15.17 -15.91
CA HIS A 412 -15.55 -13.70 -15.93
C HIS A 412 -14.14 -13.18 -15.63
N LEU A 413 -13.48 -13.76 -14.62
CA LEU A 413 -12.11 -13.42 -14.23
C LEU A 413 -11.11 -13.74 -15.33
N VAL A 414 -11.20 -14.94 -15.93
CA VAL A 414 -10.33 -15.37 -17.03
C VAL A 414 -10.47 -14.43 -18.22
N ARG A 415 -11.69 -14.05 -18.61
CA ARG A 415 -11.92 -13.10 -19.71
C ARG A 415 -11.31 -11.73 -19.45
N LEU A 416 -11.44 -11.20 -18.22
CA LEU A 416 -10.80 -9.93 -17.86
C LEU A 416 -9.27 -10.05 -17.82
N HIS A 417 -8.74 -11.15 -17.27
CA HIS A 417 -7.30 -11.39 -17.21
C HIS A 417 -6.68 -11.51 -18.60
N GLN A 418 -7.38 -12.12 -19.57
CA GLN A 418 -6.92 -12.21 -20.96
C GLN A 418 -6.67 -10.82 -21.55
N GLU A 419 -7.56 -9.85 -21.34
CA GLU A 419 -7.35 -8.47 -21.78
C GLU A 419 -6.18 -7.81 -21.03
N VAL A 420 -6.19 -7.91 -19.70
CA VAL A 420 -5.16 -7.33 -18.82
C VAL A 420 -3.77 -7.83 -19.21
N ARG A 421 -3.59 -9.11 -19.53
CA ARG A 421 -2.30 -9.71 -19.91
C ARG A 421 -1.64 -9.01 -21.09
N TRP A 422 -2.44 -8.50 -22.01
CA TRP A 422 -2.00 -8.09 -23.35
C TRP A 422 -2.05 -6.59 -23.61
N LEU A 423 -2.82 -5.84 -22.82
CA LEU A 423 -2.87 -4.39 -22.90
C LEU A 423 -1.62 -3.75 -22.28
N PRO A 424 -1.07 -2.65 -22.82
CA PRO A 424 0.09 -2.00 -22.22
C PRO A 424 -0.23 -1.32 -20.88
N CYS A 425 0.55 -1.58 -19.82
CA CYS A 425 0.33 -0.96 -18.50
C CYS A 425 1.13 0.34 -18.28
N SER A 426 2.23 0.53 -19.00
CA SER A 426 3.21 1.62 -18.83
C SER A 426 3.96 1.87 -20.15
N PRO A 427 4.69 3.00 -20.29
CA PRO A 427 5.57 3.25 -21.44
C PRO A 427 6.61 2.15 -21.70
N SER A 428 7.11 1.52 -20.64
CA SER A 428 8.12 0.46 -20.70
C SER A 428 7.52 -0.94 -20.79
N CYS A 429 6.21 -1.07 -21.02
CA CYS A 429 5.55 -2.36 -21.04
C CYS A 429 5.92 -3.14 -22.30
N ALA A 430 6.34 -4.40 -22.14
CA ALA A 430 6.68 -5.30 -23.24
C ALA A 430 5.53 -5.50 -24.25
N ASN A 431 4.28 -5.26 -23.84
CA ASN A 431 3.12 -5.39 -24.73
C ASN A 431 3.11 -4.37 -25.87
N TRP A 432 3.88 -3.28 -25.81
CA TRP A 432 4.01 -2.32 -26.92
C TRP A 432 4.50 -2.95 -28.22
N ILE A 433 5.31 -3.99 -28.11
CA ILE A 433 5.82 -4.78 -29.25
C ILE A 433 4.66 -5.29 -30.12
N ARG A 434 3.53 -5.68 -29.50
CA ARG A 434 2.35 -6.14 -30.25
C ARG A 434 1.66 -5.06 -31.07
N TYR A 435 1.87 -3.80 -30.69
CA TYR A 435 1.28 -2.63 -31.34
C TYR A 435 2.29 -1.92 -32.25
N GLY A 436 3.42 -2.57 -32.55
CA GLY A 436 4.44 -2.01 -33.44
C GLY A 436 5.18 -0.82 -32.84
N VAL A 437 5.29 -0.76 -31.52
CA VAL A 437 6.00 0.31 -30.81
C VAL A 437 7.08 -0.29 -29.94
N GLN A 438 8.28 0.29 -29.97
CA GLN A 438 9.34 -0.15 -29.08
C GLN A 438 9.05 0.31 -27.64
N PRO A 439 9.07 -0.60 -26.64
CA PRO A 439 8.91 -0.19 -25.24
C PRO A 439 9.98 0.82 -24.84
N LYS A 440 9.60 1.78 -23.99
CA LYS A 440 10.56 2.75 -23.47
C LYS A 440 11.65 2.06 -22.65
N ASN A 441 12.91 2.40 -22.94
CA ASN A 441 14.11 1.84 -22.31
C ASN A 441 14.24 0.32 -22.50
N ALA A 442 13.81 -0.21 -23.66
CA ALA A 442 13.92 -1.63 -23.92
C ALA A 442 15.38 -2.10 -24.01
N ILE A 443 15.63 -3.34 -23.54
CA ILE A 443 16.97 -3.94 -23.49
C ILE A 443 17.11 -5.19 -24.36
N GLY A 444 16.14 -5.47 -25.22
CA GLY A 444 16.18 -6.60 -26.16
C GLY A 444 15.75 -7.94 -25.55
N LYS A 445 15.13 -7.92 -24.36
CA LYS A 445 14.71 -9.13 -23.61
C LYS A 445 13.22 -9.17 -23.34
N GLU A 446 12.51 -8.12 -23.74
CA GLU A 446 11.09 -7.95 -23.52
C GLU A 446 10.31 -8.92 -24.41
N ILE A 447 9.43 -9.71 -23.78
CA ILE A 447 8.55 -10.64 -24.46
C ILE A 447 7.10 -10.18 -24.27
N PRO A 448 6.31 -10.02 -25.35
CA PRO A 448 4.89 -9.74 -25.27
C PRO A 448 4.15 -10.69 -24.32
N GLY A 449 3.28 -10.15 -23.47
CA GLY A 449 2.49 -10.92 -22.51
C GLY A 449 3.25 -11.43 -21.29
N GLN A 450 4.54 -11.09 -21.15
CA GLN A 450 5.41 -11.41 -20.00
C GLN A 450 5.99 -10.16 -19.34
N CYS A 451 5.22 -9.06 -19.32
CA CYS A 451 5.67 -7.85 -18.63
C CYS A 451 5.79 -8.11 -17.11
N GLU A 452 6.92 -7.72 -16.52
CA GLU A 452 7.23 -7.91 -15.08
C GLU A 452 6.30 -7.13 -14.14
N SER A 453 5.50 -6.21 -14.67
CA SER A 453 4.51 -5.50 -13.88
C SER A 453 3.47 -6.47 -13.35
N LYS A 454 3.39 -6.56 -12.02
CA LYS A 454 2.38 -7.33 -11.31
C LYS A 454 0.94 -7.03 -11.74
N ALA A 455 0.69 -5.89 -12.41
CA ALA A 455 -0.62 -5.57 -12.97
C ALA A 455 -1.13 -6.66 -13.92
N HIS A 456 -0.23 -7.36 -14.62
CA HIS A 456 -0.56 -8.42 -15.58
C HIS A 456 -0.81 -9.78 -14.91
N ASP A 457 -0.49 -9.92 -13.62
CA ASP A 457 -0.72 -11.16 -12.89
C ASP A 457 -2.20 -11.38 -12.66
N ARG A 458 -2.62 -12.64 -12.74
CA ARG A 458 -4.00 -13.06 -12.43
C ARG A 458 -4.43 -12.58 -11.06
N GLU A 459 -3.53 -12.59 -10.08
CA GLU A 459 -3.80 -12.18 -8.70
C GLU A 459 -4.19 -10.70 -8.55
N HIS A 460 -3.58 -9.82 -9.35
CA HIS A 460 -3.72 -8.36 -9.25
C HIS A 460 -4.73 -7.79 -10.25
N LEU A 461 -4.97 -8.48 -11.36
CA LEU A 461 -6.06 -8.21 -12.30
C LEU A 461 -6.12 -6.74 -12.76
N GLY A 462 -4.99 -6.21 -13.21
CA GLY A 462 -4.83 -4.83 -13.67
C GLY A 462 -4.38 -3.85 -12.57
N ILE A 463 -4.49 -4.21 -11.29
CA ILE A 463 -4.12 -3.32 -10.17
C ILE A 463 -2.61 -3.41 -9.88
N GLY A 464 -1.80 -2.75 -10.71
CA GLY A 464 -0.34 -2.66 -10.53
C GLY A 464 0.12 -1.80 -9.35
N GLY A 465 -0.78 -1.00 -8.77
CA GLY A 465 -0.47 -0.08 -7.69
C GLY A 465 -0.43 -0.69 -6.29
N ARG A 466 -0.33 0.18 -5.28
CA ARG A 466 -0.55 -0.19 -3.88
C ARG A 466 -2.06 -0.26 -3.62
N ARG A 467 -2.52 -1.30 -2.93
CA ARG A 467 -3.91 -1.43 -2.50
C ARG A 467 -4.26 -0.60 -1.27
N VAL A 468 -3.28 -0.16 -0.49
CA VAL A 468 -3.49 0.76 0.64
C VAL A 468 -2.80 2.08 0.33
N LEU A 469 -3.60 3.14 0.21
CA LEU A 469 -3.17 4.50 -0.09
C LEU A 469 -3.32 5.34 1.17
N VAL A 470 -2.19 5.75 1.76
CA VAL A 470 -2.20 6.57 2.98
C VAL A 470 -1.48 7.87 2.69
N SER A 471 -2.13 8.98 3.01
CA SER A 471 -1.51 10.30 2.89
C SER A 471 -0.33 10.43 3.88
N ARG A 472 0.75 11.10 3.45
CA ARG A 472 1.99 11.21 4.25
C ARG A 472 1.76 11.86 5.62
N GLN A 473 0.86 12.85 5.67
CA GLN A 473 0.49 13.55 6.91
C GLN A 473 -0.84 13.00 7.46
N TRP A 474 -1.14 11.71 7.27
CA TRP A 474 -2.26 11.07 7.95
C TRP A 474 -2.01 11.05 9.46
N THR A 475 -1.03 10.29 9.95
CA THR A 475 -0.61 10.39 11.37
C THR A 475 0.77 11.02 11.53
N GLY A 476 1.50 11.25 10.44
CA GLY A 476 2.93 11.59 10.49
C GLY A 476 3.84 10.41 10.84
N LYS A 477 3.26 9.24 11.17
CA LYS A 477 3.99 8.04 11.60
C LYS A 477 4.17 7.04 10.46
N THR A 478 5.29 6.31 10.49
CA THR A 478 5.52 5.15 9.63
C THR A 478 4.86 3.90 10.22
N LEU A 479 4.71 2.83 9.44
CA LEU A 479 4.25 1.54 9.98
C LEU A 479 5.17 0.99 11.07
N LYS A 480 6.47 1.29 11.02
CA LYS A 480 7.43 0.91 12.07
C LYS A 480 7.08 1.60 13.39
N HIS A 481 6.74 2.89 13.35
CA HIS A 481 6.30 3.62 14.55
C HIS A 481 4.97 3.07 15.09
N HIS A 482 3.98 2.82 14.22
CA HIS A 482 2.71 2.17 14.64
C HIS A 482 2.91 0.80 15.29
N ARG A 483 3.90 0.00 14.84
CA ARG A 483 4.25 -1.27 15.47
C ARG A 483 4.89 -1.05 16.85
N ALA A 484 5.78 -0.06 16.96
CA ALA A 484 6.43 0.29 18.22
C ALA A 484 5.42 0.78 19.26
N ASP A 485 4.49 1.67 18.89
CA ASP A 485 3.44 2.17 19.78
C ASP A 485 2.59 1.03 20.34
N ARG A 486 2.22 0.06 19.50
CA ARG A 486 1.47 -1.14 19.93
C ARG A 486 2.28 -2.04 20.86
N ALA A 487 3.57 -2.21 20.62
CA ALA A 487 4.45 -2.98 21.50
C ALA A 487 4.63 -2.29 22.85
N GLU A 488 4.76 -0.97 22.85
CA GLU A 488 4.93 -0.15 24.04
C GLU A 488 3.71 -0.22 24.97
N VAL A 489 2.49 -0.21 24.44
CA VAL A 489 1.27 -0.42 25.25
C VAL A 489 1.29 -1.77 25.98
N VAL A 490 1.73 -2.83 25.29
CA VAL A 490 1.85 -4.17 25.90
C VAL A 490 2.92 -4.14 26.99
N ARG A 491 4.09 -3.56 26.72
CA ARG A 491 5.19 -3.43 27.69
C ARG A 491 4.76 -2.68 28.94
N GLN A 492 4.08 -1.53 28.79
CA GLN A 492 3.59 -0.72 29.92
C GLN A 492 2.56 -1.50 30.76
N THR A 493 1.66 -2.24 30.11
CA THR A 493 0.65 -3.07 30.82
C THR A 493 1.32 -4.17 31.64
N LEU A 494 2.32 -4.85 31.09
CA LEU A 494 3.07 -5.90 31.78
C LEU A 494 3.87 -5.32 32.96
N ALA A 495 4.60 -4.22 32.72
CA ALA A 495 5.38 -3.54 33.75
C ALA A 495 4.51 -3.04 34.92
N ALA A 496 3.33 -2.49 34.64
CA ALA A 496 2.38 -2.06 35.67
C ALA A 496 1.87 -3.22 36.54
N ALA A 497 1.92 -4.46 36.04
CA ALA A 497 1.57 -5.67 36.78
C ALA A 497 2.79 -6.37 37.42
N GLY A 498 3.98 -5.73 37.39
CA GLY A 498 5.23 -6.30 37.88
C GLY A 498 5.77 -7.45 37.03
N VAL A 499 5.33 -7.57 35.78
CA VAL A 499 5.79 -8.62 34.84
C VAL A 499 6.84 -8.00 33.92
N GLU A 500 8.07 -8.53 33.99
CA GLU A 500 9.10 -8.20 33.03
C GLU A 500 8.82 -8.92 31.70
N MET A 501 8.94 -8.18 30.60
CA MET A 501 8.70 -8.72 29.26
C MET A 501 10.02 -9.24 28.68
N ASP A 502 9.98 -10.40 28.02
CA ASP A 502 11.11 -10.93 27.26
C ASP A 502 11.72 -9.83 26.35
N ASP A 503 13.06 -9.73 26.32
CA ASP A 503 13.75 -8.73 25.50
C ASP A 503 13.47 -8.97 24.00
N GLN A 504 12.62 -8.12 23.42
CA GLN A 504 12.27 -8.17 21.99
C GLN A 504 13.44 -7.81 21.06
N HIS A 505 14.53 -7.31 21.62
CA HIS A 505 15.77 -6.96 20.92
C HIS A 505 16.95 -7.81 21.35
N GLN A 506 16.70 -8.99 21.96
CA GLN A 506 17.72 -9.91 22.45
C GLN A 506 18.80 -10.23 21.38
N PHE A 507 18.42 -10.29 20.11
CA PHE A 507 19.32 -10.52 18.96
C PHE A 507 19.37 -9.32 18.00
N GLY A 508 19.18 -8.12 18.53
CA GLY A 508 19.06 -6.89 17.78
C GLY A 508 20.39 -6.40 17.21
N ASN A 509 20.34 -5.80 16.02
CA ASN A 509 21.50 -5.23 15.33
C ASN A 509 22.17 -4.02 16.03
N ARG A 510 21.62 -3.56 17.16
CA ARG A 510 22.17 -2.48 17.98
C ARG A 510 23.16 -2.97 19.03
N GLN A 511 23.18 -4.28 19.28
CA GLN A 511 24.15 -4.87 20.18
C GLN A 511 25.45 -5.07 19.40
N THR A 512 26.51 -4.44 19.88
CA THR A 512 27.84 -4.48 19.26
C THR A 512 28.83 -5.09 20.22
N THR A 513 29.83 -5.77 19.67
CA THR A 513 30.99 -6.22 20.44
C THR A 513 31.82 -5.02 20.89
N ALA A 514 32.78 -5.26 21.80
CA ALA A 514 33.74 -4.24 22.23
C ALA A 514 34.46 -3.55 21.04
N ASP A 515 34.66 -4.26 19.93
CA ASP A 515 35.29 -3.74 18.70
C ASP A 515 34.32 -2.96 17.78
N GLY A 516 33.09 -2.70 18.22
CA GLY A 516 32.07 -1.99 17.45
C GLY A 516 31.45 -2.79 16.29
N LYS A 517 31.74 -4.10 16.19
CA LYS A 517 31.12 -4.99 15.19
C LYS A 517 29.75 -5.48 15.68
N PRO A 518 28.82 -5.86 14.79
CA PRO A 518 27.55 -6.45 15.22
C PRO A 518 27.78 -7.72 16.04
N ARG A 519 27.20 -7.80 17.24
CA ARG A 519 27.30 -8.99 18.10
C ARG A 519 26.60 -10.20 17.49
N PHE A 520 25.42 -9.98 16.91
CA PHE A 520 24.61 -11.04 16.31
C PHE A 520 24.60 -10.93 14.79
N THR A 521 24.98 -12.01 14.13
CA THR A 521 24.85 -12.16 12.67
C THR A 521 23.71 -13.11 12.35
N TRP A 522 22.94 -12.77 11.32
CA TRP A 522 21.76 -13.52 10.89
C TRP A 522 22.00 -14.10 9.51
N THR A 523 21.88 -15.42 9.37
CA THR A 523 21.99 -16.11 8.08
C THR A 523 20.76 -16.98 7.85
N PRO A 524 20.19 -17.02 6.62
CA PRO A 524 19.10 -17.95 6.33
C PRO A 524 19.56 -19.39 6.51
N VAL A 525 18.75 -20.22 7.16
CA VAL A 525 19.04 -21.66 7.29
C VAL A 525 19.00 -22.31 5.91
N ARG A 526 20.01 -23.10 5.60
CA ARG A 526 20.11 -23.90 4.37
C ARG A 526 20.08 -25.38 4.71
N ARG A 527 19.03 -26.06 4.27
CA ARG A 527 18.82 -27.50 4.52
C ARG A 527 19.95 -28.39 4.01
N ASP A 528 20.70 -27.93 3.01
CA ASP A 528 21.79 -28.70 2.41
C ASP A 528 23.09 -28.68 3.25
N TRP A 529 23.20 -27.76 4.22
CA TRP A 529 24.46 -27.50 4.94
C TRP A 529 24.29 -27.41 6.46
N ASP A 530 23.13 -26.98 6.95
CA ASP A 530 22.90 -26.83 8.39
C ASP A 530 22.37 -28.17 8.98
N GLU A 531 23.01 -28.61 10.06
CA GLU A 531 22.60 -29.77 10.85
C GLU A 531 21.57 -29.36 11.94
N ASP A 532 20.90 -30.34 12.55
CA ASP A 532 19.96 -30.16 13.66
C ASP A 532 18.84 -29.12 13.43
N ILE A 533 18.38 -28.99 12.19
CA ILE A 533 17.29 -28.07 11.83
C ILE A 533 15.98 -28.58 12.43
N PRO A 534 15.28 -27.79 13.26
CA PRO A 534 14.01 -28.21 13.84
C PRO A 534 12.97 -28.40 12.73
N THR A 535 12.17 -29.44 12.88
CA THR A 535 11.05 -29.71 12.00
C THR A 535 10.01 -28.59 12.10
N LEU A 536 9.21 -28.42 11.05
CA LEU A 536 8.12 -27.42 11.09
C LEU A 536 7.15 -27.70 12.25
N LYS A 537 6.92 -28.98 12.60
CA LYS A 537 6.05 -29.35 13.71
C LYS A 537 6.59 -28.83 15.04
N GLU A 538 7.88 -29.00 15.31
CA GLU A 538 8.54 -28.52 16.54
C GLU A 538 8.50 -27.01 16.63
N VAL A 539 8.81 -26.31 15.53
CA VAL A 539 8.77 -24.86 15.45
C VAL A 539 7.36 -24.32 15.74
N LEU A 540 6.33 -24.95 15.15
CA LEU A 540 4.93 -24.56 15.38
C LEU A 540 4.51 -24.83 16.82
N ALA A 541 4.79 -26.03 17.36
CA ALA A 541 4.43 -26.38 18.74
C ALA A 541 5.07 -25.43 19.76
N TYR A 542 6.37 -25.14 19.61
CA TYR A 542 7.08 -24.16 20.44
C TYR A 542 6.46 -22.76 20.34
N SER A 543 6.18 -22.30 19.11
CA SER A 543 5.61 -20.97 18.86
C SER A 543 4.19 -20.83 19.41
N ILE A 544 3.37 -21.88 19.31
CA ILE A 544 2.01 -21.94 19.86
C ILE A 544 2.06 -21.85 21.39
N ASN A 545 2.88 -22.68 22.04
CA ASN A 545 3.02 -22.67 23.50
C ASN A 545 3.51 -21.31 24.01
N THR A 546 4.52 -20.75 23.35
CA THR A 546 5.03 -19.39 23.66
C THR A 546 3.91 -18.36 23.54
N ARG A 547 3.09 -18.44 22.48
CA ARG A 547 1.99 -17.50 22.24
C ARG A 547 0.88 -17.62 23.27
N ILE A 548 0.53 -18.84 23.69
CA ILE A 548 -0.47 -19.11 24.74
C ILE A 548 0.02 -18.54 26.07
N ARG A 549 1.30 -18.77 26.42
CA ARG A 549 1.94 -18.23 27.62
C ARG A 549 1.84 -16.69 27.65
N TRP A 550 2.37 -16.02 26.63
CA TRP A 550 2.33 -14.55 26.55
C TRP A 550 0.90 -13.98 26.60
N ARG A 551 -0.07 -14.63 25.95
CA ARG A 551 -1.48 -14.18 25.99
C ARG A 551 -2.07 -14.32 27.39
N THR A 552 -1.73 -15.38 28.10
CA THR A 552 -2.20 -15.64 29.46
C THR A 552 -1.58 -14.65 30.44
N GLU A 553 -0.27 -14.41 30.35
CA GLU A 553 0.44 -13.40 31.14
C GLU A 553 -0.15 -12.00 30.91
N TYR A 554 -0.33 -11.60 29.65
CA TYR A 554 -0.92 -10.30 29.32
C TYR A 554 -2.35 -10.13 29.86
N LYS A 555 -3.20 -11.17 29.75
CA LYS A 555 -4.55 -11.14 30.31
C LYS A 555 -4.51 -10.99 31.83
N ARG A 556 -3.68 -11.76 32.52
CA ARG A 556 -3.49 -11.67 33.98
C ARG A 556 -2.99 -10.29 34.39
N ALA A 557 -2.00 -9.75 33.67
CA ALA A 557 -1.47 -8.42 33.90
C ALA A 557 -2.54 -7.34 33.73
N LYS A 558 -3.35 -7.42 32.67
CA LYS A 558 -4.46 -6.49 32.44
C LYS A 558 -5.50 -6.52 33.56
N THR A 559 -5.83 -7.70 34.08
CA THR A 559 -6.75 -7.81 35.23
C THR A 559 -6.16 -7.21 36.50
N ARG A 560 -4.86 -7.42 36.76
CA ARG A 560 -4.15 -6.89 37.94
C ARG A 560 -3.96 -5.37 37.90
N ALA A 561 -3.62 -4.82 36.74
CA ALA A 561 -3.35 -3.39 36.56
C ALA A 561 -4.63 -2.52 36.61
N GLY A 562 -5.83 -3.11 36.63
CA GLY A 562 -7.11 -2.40 36.54
C GLY A 562 -7.37 -1.80 35.15
N PRO A 563 -8.48 -1.06 34.95
CA PRO A 563 -8.69 -0.31 33.72
C PRO A 563 -7.56 0.72 33.58
N SER A 564 -6.72 0.54 32.55
CA SER A 564 -5.69 1.50 32.21
C SER A 564 -6.33 2.88 32.04
N PRO A 565 -5.77 3.97 32.62
CA PRO A 565 -6.15 5.31 32.21
C PRO A 565 -5.99 5.35 30.68
N GLY A 566 -6.96 5.95 29.99
CA GLY A 566 -7.15 5.82 28.54
C GLY A 566 -5.84 5.80 27.75
N THR A 567 -5.82 5.02 26.66
CA THR A 567 -4.69 4.92 25.73
C THR A 567 -4.29 6.30 25.21
N ASP A 568 -3.44 6.99 25.96
CA ASP A 568 -2.80 8.20 25.50
C ASP A 568 -1.76 7.76 24.48
N SER A 569 -2.14 7.89 23.19
CA SER A 569 -1.16 7.95 22.12
C SER A 569 -0.07 8.95 22.52
N ALA A 570 1.18 8.77 22.08
CA ALA A 570 2.26 9.74 22.34
C ALA A 570 1.88 11.19 21.95
N THR A 571 0.84 11.36 21.13
CA THR A 571 0.19 12.63 20.78
C THR A 571 -0.67 13.26 21.88
N GLN A 572 -1.24 12.49 22.81
CA GLN A 572 -2.04 12.97 23.96
C GLN A 572 -1.17 13.39 25.14
N ARG A 573 -0.07 12.68 25.43
CA ARG A 573 0.87 13.08 26.51
C ARG A 573 1.55 14.43 26.28
N ALA A 574 1.68 14.87 25.03
CA ALA A 574 2.18 16.21 24.71
C ALA A 574 1.14 17.33 24.93
N ALA A 575 -0.14 17.00 25.16
CA ALA A 575 -1.24 17.96 25.30
C ALA A 575 -1.63 18.24 26.76
N THR A 576 -1.29 17.36 27.70
CA THR A 576 -1.54 17.54 29.15
C THR A 576 -0.41 18.26 29.89
N ALA A 577 0.72 18.50 29.22
CA ALA A 577 1.89 19.17 29.79
C ALA A 577 2.14 20.58 29.20
N ALA A 578 1.13 21.19 28.57
CA ALA A 578 1.17 22.55 28.01
C ALA A 578 0.28 23.49 28.79
#